data_AF-A0A2H0K645-F1
#
_entry.id   AF-A0A2H0K645-F1
#
_cell.length_a   1.000
_cell.length_b   1.000
_cell.length_c   1.000
_cell.angle_alpha   90.00
_cell.angle_beta   90.00
_cell.angle_gamma   90.00
#
_symmetry.space_group_name_H-M   'P 1'
#
loop_
_entity.id
_entity.type
_entity.pdbx_description
1 polymer ?
#
loop_
_entity_poly.entity_id
_entity_poly.type
_entity_poly.pdbx_seq_one_letter_code
_entity_poly.pdbx_strand_id
1 'polypeptide(L)'
;MKYKNLQNNIADRVRRGGQKTKGQVMITAIFFFVLISITILLGLAGPVIRQSGIVSDLIRSRDSYFLAEAGVEDVVYRLKNKLPIVSGQEVFINGFSARSTVTDSPGGKVITTEANWSGNVRKIETKLNAGIGVAFNYGVQVGNGGLELENNAGIIGNVYSNGSIEGSSGVFITGSAFAADSIPLTTDQSNLAPIPPPNWINFRNTSSSQDVAQSFQVSSSSPIKQAQFYIKKTGNPSNATVRITTDNSGSPSHNTITTGTLIASQVTGSYSLVNAVFSDNEILSPSIDYWLVIDSSS
;
A
#
# COMPACT_ATOMS: atom_id res chain seq x y z
N MET A 1 -65.63 -98.56 -61.57
CA MET A 1 -66.15 -97.46 -60.72
C MET A 1 -65.26 -97.06 -59.53
N LYS A 2 -64.09 -97.70 -59.28
CA LYS A 2 -63.28 -97.48 -58.05
C LYS A 2 -62.12 -96.48 -58.17
N TYR A 3 -61.70 -96.09 -59.38
CA TYR A 3 -60.54 -95.22 -59.60
C TYR A 3 -60.83 -93.71 -59.55
N LYS A 4 -62.08 -93.29 -59.80
CA LYS A 4 -62.47 -91.87 -59.82
C LYS A 4 -62.56 -91.24 -58.41
N ASN A 5 -62.80 -92.06 -57.38
CA ASN A 5 -62.89 -91.63 -55.98
C ASN A 5 -61.53 -91.46 -55.28
N LEU A 6 -60.46 -92.07 -55.80
CA LEU A 6 -59.10 -91.90 -55.27
C LEU A 6 -58.44 -90.60 -55.75
N GLN A 7 -58.67 -90.19 -57.00
CA GLN A 7 -58.14 -88.94 -57.55
C GLN A 7 -58.73 -87.69 -56.88
N ASN A 8 -60.04 -87.70 -56.57
CA ASN A 8 -60.68 -86.58 -55.88
C ASN A 8 -60.21 -86.43 -54.41
N ASN A 9 -59.90 -87.53 -53.73
CA ASN A 9 -59.36 -87.49 -52.36
C ASN A 9 -57.91 -86.99 -52.28
N ILE A 10 -57.11 -87.22 -53.33
CA ILE A 10 -55.72 -86.75 -53.38
C ILE A 10 -55.66 -85.26 -53.76
N ALA A 11 -56.51 -84.82 -54.70
CA ALA A 11 -56.60 -83.40 -55.07
C ALA A 11 -57.11 -82.50 -53.91
N ASP A 12 -58.05 -82.99 -53.11
CA ASP A 12 -58.53 -82.28 -51.91
C ASP A 12 -57.50 -82.26 -50.76
N ARG A 13 -56.63 -83.28 -50.66
CA ARG A 13 -55.51 -83.25 -49.69
C ARG A 13 -54.40 -82.29 -50.09
N VAL A 14 -54.09 -82.16 -51.39
CA VAL A 14 -53.07 -81.20 -51.88
C VAL A 14 -53.56 -79.75 -51.79
N ARG A 15 -54.86 -79.48 -51.97
CA ARG A 15 -55.46 -78.14 -51.79
C ARG A 15 -55.60 -77.68 -50.32
N ARG A 16 -55.45 -78.58 -49.34
CA ARG A 16 -55.49 -78.26 -47.89
C ARG A 16 -54.11 -78.12 -47.24
N GLY A 17 -53.02 -78.15 -48.01
CA GLY A 17 -51.65 -77.96 -47.51
C GLY A 17 -51.15 -76.51 -47.49
N GLY A 18 -51.96 -75.56 -47.96
CA GLY A 18 -51.59 -74.14 -48.06
C GLY A 18 -52.50 -73.25 -47.23
N GLN A 19 -52.73 -73.57 -45.95
CA GLN A 19 -53.36 -72.60 -45.05
C GLN A 19 -52.40 -71.42 -44.88
N LYS A 20 -52.84 -70.27 -45.37
CA LYS A 20 -52.13 -68.99 -45.34
C LYS A 20 -51.60 -68.70 -43.94
N THR A 21 -50.29 -68.81 -43.76
CA THR A 21 -49.52 -68.40 -42.58
C THR A 21 -49.50 -66.89 -42.35
N LYS A 22 -50.28 -66.09 -43.10
CA LYS A 22 -50.27 -64.62 -43.03
C LYS A 22 -50.58 -64.07 -41.63
N GLY A 23 -51.50 -64.70 -40.90
CA GLY A 23 -51.80 -64.32 -39.51
C GLY A 23 -50.66 -64.66 -38.55
N GLN A 24 -50.05 -65.83 -38.71
CA GLN A 24 -48.89 -66.24 -37.91
C GLN A 24 -47.67 -65.35 -38.19
N VAL A 25 -47.41 -64.99 -39.45
CA VAL A 25 -46.34 -64.07 -39.85
C VAL A 25 -46.56 -62.69 -39.23
N MET A 26 -47.80 -62.19 -39.20
CA MET A 26 -48.14 -60.91 -38.58
C MET A 26 -47.94 -60.93 -37.05
N ILE A 27 -48.35 -62.01 -36.38
CA ILE A 27 -48.15 -62.16 -34.92
C ILE A 27 -46.66 -62.25 -34.58
N THR A 28 -45.87 -63.01 -35.34
CA THR A 28 -44.42 -63.11 -35.13
C THR A 28 -43.73 -61.76 -35.36
N ALA A 29 -44.12 -61.01 -36.40
CA ALA A 29 -43.58 -59.67 -36.65
C ALA A 29 -43.92 -58.68 -35.52
N ILE A 30 -45.15 -58.71 -35.00
CA ILE A 30 -45.57 -57.89 -33.85
C ILE A 30 -44.79 -58.29 -32.60
N PHE A 31 -44.59 -59.58 -32.37
CA PHE A 31 -43.84 -60.06 -31.21
C PHE A 31 -42.38 -59.58 -31.24
N PHE A 32 -41.70 -59.70 -32.39
CA PHE A 32 -40.35 -59.16 -32.56
C PHE A 32 -40.32 -57.64 -32.42
N PHE A 33 -41.32 -56.94 -32.95
CA PHE A 33 -41.41 -55.48 -32.82
C PHE A 33 -41.57 -55.04 -31.36
N VAL A 34 -42.41 -55.73 -30.58
CA VAL A 34 -42.60 -55.48 -29.14
C VAL A 34 -41.31 -55.77 -28.37
N LEU A 35 -40.64 -56.89 -28.66
CA LEU A 35 -39.36 -57.23 -28.03
C LEU A 35 -38.28 -56.18 -28.30
N ILE A 36 -38.08 -55.80 -29.56
CA ILE A 36 -37.11 -54.77 -29.95
C ILE A 36 -37.45 -53.43 -29.28
N SER A 37 -38.74 -53.05 -29.24
CA SER A 37 -39.19 -51.80 -28.61
C SER A 37 -38.91 -51.78 -27.10
N ILE A 38 -39.15 -52.89 -26.40
CA ILE A 38 -38.85 -53.01 -24.96
C ILE A 38 -37.34 -52.93 -24.72
N THR A 39 -36.53 -53.61 -25.54
CA THR A 39 -35.07 -53.55 -25.42
C THR A 39 -34.55 -52.12 -25.59
N ILE A 40 -35.10 -51.34 -26.53
CA ILE A 40 -34.74 -49.94 -26.72
C ILE A 40 -35.15 -49.08 -25.51
N LEU A 41 -36.37 -49.26 -24.99
CA LEU A 41 -36.85 -48.52 -23.81
C LEU A 41 -35.99 -48.79 -22.58
N LEU A 42 -35.66 -50.06 -22.31
CA LEU A 42 -34.78 -50.44 -21.21
C LEU A 42 -33.34 -49.93 -21.41
N GLY A 43 -32.86 -49.92 -22.66
CA GLY A 43 -31.55 -49.36 -23.02
C GLY A 43 -31.42 -47.86 -22.73
N LEU A 44 -32.52 -47.10 -22.81
CA LEU A 44 -32.54 -45.65 -22.55
C LEU A 44 -32.86 -45.30 -21.09
N ALA A 45 -33.60 -46.15 -20.37
CA ALA A 45 -34.02 -45.88 -18.99
C ALA A 45 -32.84 -45.69 -18.02
N GLY A 46 -31.80 -46.54 -18.13
CA GLY A 46 -30.61 -46.46 -17.28
C GLY A 46 -29.86 -45.11 -17.40
N PRO A 47 -29.48 -44.68 -18.62
CA PRO A 47 -28.87 -43.38 -18.84
C PRO A 47 -29.69 -42.19 -18.32
N VAL A 48 -31.02 -42.21 -18.47
CA VAL A 48 -31.90 -41.12 -18.00
C VAL A 48 -31.92 -41.04 -16.48
N ILE A 49 -32.05 -42.17 -15.78
CA ILE A 49 -32.03 -42.20 -14.30
C ILE A 49 -30.67 -41.69 -13.78
N ARG A 50 -29.58 -42.14 -14.40
CA ARG A 50 -28.23 -41.67 -14.07
C ARG A 50 -28.10 -40.16 -14.29
N GLN A 51 -28.60 -39.65 -15.42
CA GLN A 51 -28.56 -38.22 -15.73
C GLN A 51 -29.34 -37.40 -14.70
N SER A 52 -30.50 -37.89 -14.25
CA SER A 52 -31.27 -37.24 -13.18
C SER A 52 -30.49 -37.16 -11.86
N GLY A 53 -29.74 -38.21 -11.51
CA GLY A 53 -28.86 -38.21 -10.35
C GLY A 53 -27.76 -37.16 -10.47
N ILE A 54 -27.07 -37.13 -11.62
CA ILE A 54 -26.00 -36.16 -11.90
C ILE A 54 -26.52 -34.71 -11.83
N VAL A 55 -27.70 -34.44 -12.39
CA VAL A 55 -28.32 -33.10 -12.33
C VAL A 55 -28.68 -32.72 -10.90
N SER A 56 -29.23 -33.65 -10.13
CA SER A 56 -29.54 -33.42 -8.71
C SER A 56 -28.28 -33.14 -7.89
N ASP A 57 -27.20 -33.88 -8.11
CA ASP A 57 -25.91 -33.65 -7.46
C ASP A 57 -25.32 -32.28 -7.85
N LEU A 58 -25.41 -31.92 -9.14
CA LEU A 58 -24.96 -30.61 -9.61
C LEU A 58 -25.71 -29.46 -8.93
N ILE A 59 -27.04 -29.57 -8.82
CA ILE A 59 -27.87 -28.56 -8.15
C ILE A 59 -27.50 -28.45 -6.67
N ARG A 60 -27.44 -29.58 -5.94
CA ARG A 60 -27.06 -29.58 -4.51
C ARG A 60 -25.65 -29.04 -4.27
N SER A 61 -24.72 -29.36 -5.17
CA SER A 61 -23.35 -28.88 -5.12
C SER A 61 -23.25 -27.37 -5.36
N ARG A 62 -24.08 -26.83 -6.27
CA ARG A 62 -24.23 -25.39 -6.49
C ARG A 62 -24.83 -24.71 -5.25
N ASP A 63 -25.84 -25.31 -4.63
CA ASP A 63 -26.47 -24.74 -3.44
C ASP A 63 -25.51 -24.72 -2.24
N SER A 64 -24.65 -25.75 -2.09
CA SER A 64 -23.55 -25.74 -1.12
C SER A 64 -22.55 -24.61 -1.41
N TYR A 65 -22.24 -24.36 -2.68
CA TYR A 65 -21.31 -23.30 -3.07
C TYR A 65 -21.84 -21.92 -2.66
N PHE A 66 -23.10 -21.60 -2.99
CA PHE A 66 -23.72 -20.33 -2.60
C PHE A 66 -23.88 -20.18 -1.08
N LEU A 67 -24.15 -21.26 -0.37
CA LEU A 67 -24.20 -21.25 1.09
C LEU A 67 -22.80 -20.96 1.69
N ALA A 68 -21.74 -21.54 1.13
CA ALA A 68 -20.37 -21.21 1.53
C ALA A 68 -19.99 -19.75 1.19
N GLU A 69 -20.45 -19.22 0.05
CA GLU A 69 -20.26 -17.79 -0.30
C GLU A 69 -20.95 -16.88 0.72
N ALA A 70 -22.21 -17.16 1.05
CA ALA A 70 -22.94 -16.38 2.05
C ALA A 70 -22.23 -16.37 3.42
N GLY A 71 -21.69 -17.53 3.83
CA GLY A 71 -20.95 -17.63 5.09
C GLY A 71 -19.62 -16.87 5.08
N VAL A 72 -18.88 -16.83 3.97
CA VAL A 72 -17.64 -16.04 3.89
C VAL A 72 -17.94 -14.55 3.79
N GLU A 73 -18.96 -14.15 3.02
CA GLU A 73 -19.35 -12.74 2.85
C GLU A 73 -19.84 -12.12 4.15
N ASP A 74 -20.63 -12.83 4.97
CA ASP A 74 -21.03 -12.34 6.29
C ASP A 74 -19.81 -12.05 7.18
N VAL A 75 -18.83 -12.97 7.20
CA VAL A 75 -17.60 -12.77 7.98
C VAL A 75 -16.80 -11.58 7.46
N VAL A 76 -16.61 -11.47 6.14
CA VAL A 76 -15.90 -10.36 5.50
C VAL A 76 -16.60 -9.03 5.81
N TYR A 77 -17.92 -8.99 5.71
CA TYR A 77 -18.71 -7.80 6.02
C TYR A 77 -18.54 -7.37 7.48
N ARG A 78 -18.61 -8.31 8.42
CA ARG A 78 -18.40 -8.03 9.85
C ARG A 78 -17.00 -7.52 10.13
N LEU A 79 -15.98 -8.14 9.55
CA LEU A 79 -14.59 -7.70 9.67
C LEU A 79 -14.39 -6.29 9.11
N LYS A 80 -14.96 -5.99 7.95
CA LYS A 80 -14.88 -4.65 7.34
C LYS A 80 -15.55 -3.57 8.19
N ASN A 81 -16.69 -3.88 8.82
CA ASN A 81 -17.48 -2.93 9.61
C ASN A 81 -17.18 -2.98 11.12
N LYS A 82 -16.09 -3.63 11.54
CA LYS A 82 -15.69 -3.76 12.95
C LYS A 82 -16.76 -4.38 13.86
N LEU A 83 -17.56 -5.30 13.32
CA LEU A 83 -18.54 -6.06 14.08
C LEU A 83 -17.89 -7.30 14.73
N PRO A 84 -18.40 -7.76 15.88
CA PRO A 84 -17.90 -8.97 16.52
C PRO A 84 -18.03 -10.21 15.61
N ILE A 85 -16.99 -11.05 15.62
CA ILE A 85 -16.97 -12.36 14.98
C ILE A 85 -16.48 -13.41 15.97
N VAL A 86 -17.00 -14.64 15.86
CA VAL A 86 -16.51 -15.81 16.58
C VAL A 86 -16.02 -16.82 15.56
N SER A 87 -14.83 -17.38 15.76
CA SER A 87 -14.30 -18.42 14.85
C SER A 87 -15.15 -19.68 14.98
N GLY A 88 -15.56 -20.25 13.84
CA GLY A 88 -16.49 -21.37 13.78
C GLY A 88 -17.96 -20.99 13.81
N GLN A 89 -18.31 -19.71 13.56
CA GLN A 89 -19.70 -19.26 13.43
C GLN A 89 -20.41 -19.90 12.24
N GLU A 90 -21.71 -20.13 12.38
CA GLU A 90 -22.54 -20.77 11.36
C GLU A 90 -23.59 -19.81 10.80
N VAL A 91 -23.79 -19.85 9.49
CA VAL A 91 -24.91 -19.22 8.79
C VAL A 91 -25.86 -20.31 8.34
N PHE A 92 -27.16 -20.15 8.63
CA PHE A 92 -28.20 -21.10 8.24
C PHE A 92 -29.05 -20.54 7.10
N ILE A 93 -29.21 -21.31 6.02
CA ILE A 93 -30.14 -21.01 4.92
C ILE A 93 -30.92 -22.28 4.62
N ASN A 94 -32.25 -22.21 4.66
CA ASN A 94 -33.15 -23.35 4.38
C ASN A 94 -32.82 -24.63 5.18
N GLY A 95 -32.35 -24.49 6.42
CA GLY A 95 -32.03 -25.61 7.31
C GLY A 95 -30.65 -26.25 7.09
N PHE A 96 -29.85 -25.73 6.16
CA PHE A 96 -28.46 -26.11 5.95
C PHE A 96 -27.53 -25.05 6.49
N SER A 97 -26.34 -25.45 6.96
CA SER A 97 -25.35 -24.54 7.53
C SER A 97 -24.08 -24.41 6.69
N ALA A 98 -23.53 -23.21 6.71
CA ALA A 98 -22.14 -22.91 6.36
C ALA A 98 -21.38 -22.53 7.62
N ARG A 99 -20.27 -23.21 7.90
CA ARG A 99 -19.40 -22.92 9.03
C ARG A 99 -18.16 -22.15 8.58
N SER A 100 -17.96 -20.97 9.14
CA SER A 100 -16.83 -20.09 8.83
C SER A 100 -15.78 -20.09 9.94
N THR A 101 -14.56 -20.47 9.60
CA THR A 101 -13.37 -20.43 10.47
C THR A 101 -12.50 -19.25 10.07
N VAL A 102 -12.05 -18.47 11.05
CA VAL A 102 -11.15 -17.35 10.83
C VAL A 102 -9.82 -17.62 11.52
N THR A 103 -8.73 -17.48 10.76
CA THR A 103 -7.35 -17.61 11.25
C THR A 103 -6.55 -16.36 10.93
N ASP A 104 -5.57 -16.04 11.78
CA ASP A 104 -4.66 -14.92 11.54
C ASP A 104 -3.60 -15.29 10.50
N SER A 105 -3.20 -14.29 9.71
CA SER A 105 -2.14 -14.40 8.70
C SER A 105 -1.28 -13.15 8.73
N PRO A 106 0.00 -13.19 8.31
CA PRO A 106 0.82 -11.99 8.23
C PRO A 106 0.13 -10.89 7.41
N GLY A 107 -0.13 -9.75 8.05
CA GLY A 107 -0.79 -8.61 7.41
C GLY A 107 -2.31 -8.77 7.23
N GLY A 108 -2.96 -9.77 7.83
CA GLY A 108 -4.38 -10.01 7.54
C GLY A 108 -5.03 -11.19 8.24
N LYS A 109 -6.10 -11.71 7.62
CA LYS A 109 -6.87 -12.86 8.10
C LYS A 109 -7.23 -13.78 6.93
N VAL A 110 -7.28 -15.08 7.20
CA VAL A 110 -7.82 -16.08 6.27
C VAL A 110 -9.16 -16.56 6.81
N ILE A 111 -10.17 -16.52 5.96
CA ILE A 111 -11.51 -17.00 6.27
C ILE A 111 -11.74 -18.23 5.40
N THR A 112 -12.15 -19.31 6.05
CA THR A 112 -12.47 -20.57 5.39
C THR A 112 -13.89 -20.95 5.76
N THR A 113 -14.76 -21.06 4.76
CA THR A 113 -16.15 -21.44 4.95
C THR A 113 -16.42 -22.77 4.29
N GLU A 114 -17.00 -23.70 5.06
CA GLU A 114 -17.42 -25.01 4.59
C GLU A 114 -18.94 -25.12 4.70
N ALA A 115 -19.59 -25.51 3.61
CA ALA A 115 -21.02 -25.75 3.56
C ALA A 115 -21.32 -27.16 3.08
N ASN A 116 -22.34 -27.78 3.65
CA ASN A 116 -22.78 -29.13 3.32
C ASN A 116 -24.27 -29.15 2.99
N TRP A 117 -24.61 -29.34 1.71
CA TRP A 117 -26.00 -29.55 1.27
C TRP A 117 -26.25 -31.03 0.98
N SER A 118 -26.78 -31.74 1.98
CA SER A 118 -27.17 -33.15 1.88
C SER A 118 -26.05 -34.07 1.37
N GLY A 119 -24.83 -33.91 1.89
CA GLY A 119 -23.66 -34.72 1.55
C GLY A 119 -22.78 -34.12 0.44
N ASN A 120 -23.21 -33.04 -0.22
CA ASN A 120 -22.38 -32.28 -1.14
C ASN A 120 -21.66 -31.20 -0.34
N VAL A 121 -20.32 -31.25 -0.30
CA VAL A 121 -19.51 -30.31 0.48
C VAL A 121 -18.80 -29.34 -0.46
N ARG A 122 -18.90 -28.04 -0.16
CA ARG A 122 -18.13 -26.99 -0.83
C ARG A 122 -17.39 -26.17 0.22
N LYS A 123 -16.16 -25.80 -0.12
CA LYS A 123 -15.25 -25.05 0.73
C LYS A 123 -14.73 -23.85 -0.03
N ILE A 124 -14.82 -22.68 0.57
CA ILE A 124 -14.35 -21.41 0.01
C ILE A 124 -13.36 -20.80 0.99
N GLU A 125 -12.26 -20.27 0.45
CA GLU A 125 -11.24 -19.55 1.21
C GLU A 125 -11.14 -18.12 0.68
N THR A 126 -11.12 -17.15 1.59
CA THR A 126 -10.85 -15.74 1.29
C THR A 126 -9.73 -15.25 2.18
N LYS A 127 -8.72 -14.63 1.56
CA LYS A 127 -7.61 -13.97 2.25
C LYS A 127 -7.85 -12.47 2.25
N LEU A 128 -7.98 -11.89 3.43
CA LEU A 128 -8.06 -10.45 3.61
C LEU A 128 -6.71 -9.93 4.03
N ASN A 129 -6.15 -9.00 3.25
CA ASN A 129 -5.00 -8.21 3.66
C ASN A 129 -5.50 -6.89 4.25
N ALA A 130 -5.05 -6.56 5.45
CA ALA A 130 -5.28 -5.24 6.02
C ALA A 130 -4.41 -4.23 5.28
N GLY A 131 -5.06 -3.22 4.68
CA GLY A 131 -4.34 -2.04 4.18
C GLY A 131 -3.67 -1.32 5.35
N ILE A 132 -2.48 -0.78 5.11
CA ILE A 132 -1.76 0.03 6.10
C ILE A 132 -2.47 1.38 6.19
N GLY A 133 -3.54 1.44 6.99
CA GLY A 133 -4.13 2.70 7.43
C GLY A 133 -3.29 3.28 8.54
N VAL A 134 -2.17 3.94 8.22
CA VAL A 134 -1.45 4.75 9.21
C VAL A 134 -2.17 6.08 9.36
N ALA A 135 -2.82 6.27 10.51
CA ALA A 135 -3.27 7.57 10.94
C ALA A 135 -2.14 8.19 11.79
N PHE A 136 -1.55 9.27 11.28
CA PHE A 136 -0.56 10.05 11.99
C PHE A 136 -1.26 11.06 12.88
N ASN A 137 -1.58 10.65 14.11
CA ASN A 137 -2.15 11.53 15.11
C ASN A 137 -1.02 12.17 15.92
N TYR A 138 -0.56 13.33 15.45
CA TYR A 138 0.36 14.18 16.19
C TYR A 138 -0.42 15.29 16.89
N GLY A 139 -0.10 15.56 18.15
CA GLY A 139 -0.54 16.77 18.83
C GLY A 139 0.11 18.01 18.22
N VAL A 140 1.33 17.87 17.68
CA VAL A 140 2.05 18.94 16.96
C VAL A 140 2.84 18.35 15.79
N GLN A 141 2.68 18.95 14.61
CA GLN A 141 3.51 18.67 13.43
C GLN A 141 4.16 19.97 12.95
N VAL A 142 5.49 20.01 12.95
CA VAL A 142 6.27 21.17 12.52
C VAL A 142 7.26 20.80 11.41
N GLY A 143 7.55 21.77 10.55
CA GLY A 143 8.46 21.59 9.41
C GLY A 143 9.94 21.68 9.81
N ASN A 144 10.78 22.03 8.84
CA ASN A 144 12.24 22.09 8.99
C ASN A 144 12.74 23.16 9.98
N GLY A 145 11.86 24.05 10.45
CA GLY A 145 12.20 25.03 11.49
C GLY A 145 12.37 24.41 12.88
N GLY A 146 11.94 23.15 13.06
CA GLY A 146 11.99 22.51 14.36
C GLY A 146 10.81 22.87 15.27
N LEU A 147 10.89 22.41 16.52
CA LEU A 147 10.03 22.78 17.63
C LEU A 147 10.91 23.31 18.76
N GLU A 148 10.59 24.48 19.28
CA GLU A 148 11.20 25.03 20.49
C GLU A 148 10.16 25.16 21.60
N LEU A 149 10.47 24.67 22.80
CA LEU A 149 9.63 24.73 23.98
C LEU A 149 10.35 25.52 25.08
N GLU A 150 9.71 26.58 25.55
CA GLU A 150 10.21 27.43 26.64
C GLU A 150 9.15 27.66 27.73
N ASN A 151 9.54 28.32 28.83
CA ASN A 151 8.63 28.80 29.88
C ASN A 151 7.70 27.73 30.48
N ASN A 152 8.21 26.52 30.73
CA ASN A 152 7.43 25.38 31.23
C ASN A 152 6.25 24.98 30.31
N ALA A 153 6.37 25.22 29.00
CA ALA A 153 5.37 24.80 28.03
C ALA A 153 5.24 23.26 27.99
N GLY A 154 4.01 22.80 27.79
CA GLY A 154 3.67 21.37 27.74
C GLY A 154 2.87 21.02 26.49
N ILE A 155 3.26 19.93 25.80
CA ILE A 155 2.49 19.34 24.72
C ILE A 155 1.87 18.03 25.21
N ILE A 156 0.55 17.94 25.14
CA ILE A 156 -0.19 16.72 25.42
C ILE A 156 -0.44 15.99 24.10
N GLY A 157 0.38 15.00 23.79
CA GLY A 157 0.30 14.22 22.54
C GLY A 157 1.66 13.95 21.90
N ASN A 158 1.65 13.39 20.69
CA ASN A 158 2.86 13.10 19.93
C ASN A 158 3.35 14.33 19.16
N VAL A 159 4.66 14.47 19.00
CA VAL A 159 5.30 15.52 18.20
C VAL A 159 6.04 14.90 17.02
N TYR A 160 5.86 15.50 15.84
CA TYR A 160 6.70 15.23 14.67
C TYR A 160 7.30 16.53 14.16
N SER A 161 8.61 16.55 13.97
CA SER A 161 9.38 17.70 13.52
C SER A 161 10.30 17.30 12.38
N ASN A 162 10.34 18.08 11.28
CA ASN A 162 11.37 17.95 10.23
C ASN A 162 12.67 18.72 10.55
N GLY A 163 12.82 19.18 11.78
CA GLY A 163 14.02 19.81 12.33
C GLY A 163 14.23 19.44 13.80
N SER A 164 15.13 20.14 14.49
CA SER A 164 15.41 19.91 15.92
C SER A 164 14.15 20.04 16.79
N ILE A 165 14.11 19.31 17.90
CA ILE A 165 13.14 19.53 18.97
C ILE A 165 13.95 19.97 20.18
N GLU A 166 13.79 21.22 20.58
CA GLU A 166 14.54 21.88 21.64
C GLU A 166 13.61 22.25 22.79
N GLY A 167 14.09 22.10 24.02
CA GLY A 167 13.29 22.30 25.22
C GLY A 167 14.12 22.83 26.38
N SER A 168 13.67 23.91 26.99
CA SER A 168 14.24 24.48 28.21
C SER A 168 13.84 23.68 29.46
N SER A 169 14.40 24.03 30.62
CA SER A 169 14.03 23.38 31.90
C SER A 169 12.52 23.50 32.17
N GLY A 170 11.89 22.39 32.56
CA GLY A 170 10.49 22.34 32.99
C GLY A 170 9.45 22.13 31.87
N VAL A 171 9.87 21.95 30.62
CA VAL A 171 8.97 21.60 29.51
C VAL A 171 8.67 20.11 29.46
N PHE A 172 7.54 19.73 28.86
CA PHE A 172 7.17 18.31 28.73
C PHE A 172 6.39 17.98 27.45
N ILE A 173 6.59 16.76 26.96
CA ILE A 173 5.78 16.13 25.90
C ILE A 173 5.25 14.82 26.49
N THR A 174 3.93 14.63 26.52
CA THR A 174 3.34 13.42 27.13
C THR A 174 3.30 12.22 26.17
N GLY A 175 3.49 12.44 24.87
CA GLY A 175 3.57 11.40 23.83
C GLY A 175 4.99 11.19 23.29
N SER A 176 5.10 10.58 22.11
CA SER A 176 6.39 10.39 21.43
C SER A 176 6.83 11.66 20.70
N ALA A 177 8.14 11.95 20.70
CA ALA A 177 8.73 13.04 19.94
C ALA A 177 9.66 12.48 18.85
N PHE A 178 9.39 12.84 17.59
CA PHE A 178 10.19 12.45 16.43
C PHE A 178 10.80 13.69 15.78
N ALA A 179 12.13 13.82 15.85
CA ALA A 179 12.89 14.76 15.04
C ALA A 179 13.42 14.02 13.82
N ALA A 180 12.81 14.26 12.66
CA ALA A 180 13.28 13.76 11.38
C ALA A 180 14.42 14.66 10.87
N ASP A 181 15.46 14.02 10.34
CA ASP A 181 16.64 14.71 9.82
C ASP A 181 16.24 15.70 8.73
N SER A 182 16.74 16.93 8.83
CA SER A 182 16.47 17.96 7.83
C SER A 182 17.05 17.53 6.48
N ILE A 183 16.41 17.93 5.37
CA ILE A 183 16.92 17.67 4.02
C ILE A 183 18.40 18.13 3.96
N PRO A 184 19.33 17.32 3.44
CA PRO A 184 20.74 17.70 3.38
C PRO A 184 20.91 19.03 2.65
N LEU A 185 21.61 19.96 3.28
CA LEU A 185 21.88 21.28 2.72
C LEU A 185 22.80 21.12 1.50
N THR A 186 22.37 21.65 0.36
CA THR A 186 23.16 21.68 -0.87
C THR A 186 23.90 23.01 -0.99
N THR A 187 25.20 22.97 -1.23
CA THR A 187 26.00 24.18 -1.48
C THR A 187 25.63 24.79 -2.82
N ASP A 188 25.18 26.05 -2.82
CA ASP A 188 24.89 26.81 -4.05
C ASP A 188 26.16 27.53 -4.57
N GLN A 189 26.84 28.28 -3.69
CA GLN A 189 28.07 29.01 -4.01
C GLN A 189 29.25 28.50 -3.18
N SER A 190 30.43 28.39 -3.81
CA SER A 190 31.67 27.98 -3.13
C SER A 190 32.87 28.76 -3.66
N ASN A 191 33.71 29.22 -2.74
CA ASN A 191 35.01 29.84 -3.03
C ASN A 191 36.12 29.20 -2.18
N LEU A 192 36.16 27.87 -2.13
CA LEU A 192 37.15 27.12 -1.35
C LEU A 192 38.38 26.69 -2.17
N ALA A 193 38.41 26.92 -3.49
CA ALA A 193 39.49 26.49 -4.37
C ALA A 193 40.47 27.64 -4.69
N PRO A 194 41.79 27.37 -4.75
CA PRO A 194 42.45 26.08 -4.51
C PRO A 194 42.62 25.74 -3.02
N ILE A 195 42.81 24.45 -2.72
CA ILE A 195 43.07 23.95 -1.36
C ILE A 195 44.52 23.45 -1.31
N PRO A 196 45.40 24.01 -0.45
CA PRO A 196 45.13 25.08 0.52
C PRO A 196 45.00 26.47 -0.12
N PRO A 197 44.24 27.40 0.49
CA PRO A 197 44.11 28.77 0.00
C PRO A 197 45.48 29.48 -0.03
N PRO A 198 45.81 30.21 -1.11
CA PRO A 198 47.13 30.85 -1.26
C PRO A 198 47.25 32.15 -0.46
N ASN A 199 46.12 32.76 -0.10
CA ASN A 199 46.03 34.06 0.58
C ASN A 199 45.08 33.96 1.78
N TRP A 200 45.27 34.84 2.76
CA TRP A 200 44.38 34.97 3.91
C TRP A 200 44.08 36.45 4.21
N ILE A 201 42.92 36.69 4.80
CA ILE A 201 42.50 38.01 5.27
C ILE A 201 42.52 38.00 6.79
N ASN A 202 43.23 38.94 7.40
CA ASN A 202 43.15 39.17 8.83
C ASN A 202 42.05 40.20 9.09
N PHE A 203 41.12 39.85 9.97
CA PHE A 203 40.02 40.74 10.33
C PHE A 203 39.82 40.74 11.84
N ARG A 204 39.08 41.74 12.33
CA ARG A 204 38.76 41.91 13.77
C ARG A 204 39.99 41.83 14.68
N ASN A 205 41.03 42.59 14.35
CA ASN A 205 42.23 42.72 15.19
C ASN A 205 42.06 43.84 16.23
N THR A 206 43.00 43.95 17.17
CA THR A 206 42.94 44.90 18.31
C THR A 206 43.22 46.36 17.95
N SER A 207 43.65 46.67 16.73
CA SER A 207 44.09 48.02 16.32
C SER A 207 43.27 48.63 15.17
N SER A 208 42.39 47.85 14.53
CA SER A 208 41.38 48.29 13.58
C SER A 208 40.40 47.14 13.34
N SER A 209 39.18 47.23 13.88
CA SER A 209 38.10 46.31 13.52
C SER A 209 37.78 46.55 12.04
N GLN A 210 38.06 45.53 11.22
CA GLN A 210 37.72 45.53 9.80
C GLN A 210 36.70 44.43 9.59
N ASP A 211 35.63 44.79 8.91
CA ASP A 211 34.63 43.86 8.40
C ASP A 211 35.20 43.16 7.16
N VAL A 212 34.74 41.93 6.91
CA VAL A 212 35.05 41.22 5.67
C VAL A 212 33.76 40.97 4.94
N ALA A 213 33.74 41.28 3.66
CA ALA A 213 32.58 41.07 2.81
C ALA A 213 32.97 40.36 1.51
N GLN A 214 32.08 39.50 1.03
CA GLN A 214 32.21 38.84 -0.27
C GLN A 214 30.88 38.88 -1.01
N SER A 215 30.90 39.34 -2.26
CA SER A 215 29.74 39.32 -3.14
C SER A 215 29.49 37.92 -3.70
N PHE A 216 28.22 37.56 -3.87
CA PHE A 216 27.79 36.32 -4.51
C PHE A 216 26.42 36.49 -5.18
N GLN A 217 26.12 35.60 -6.13
CA GLN A 217 24.79 35.46 -6.73
C GLN A 217 24.35 34.01 -6.58
N VAL A 218 23.06 33.76 -6.35
CA VAL A 218 22.54 32.39 -6.26
C VAL A 218 22.19 31.82 -7.64
N SER A 219 22.34 30.50 -7.81
CA SER A 219 22.06 29.83 -9.09
C SER A 219 20.57 29.65 -9.37
N SER A 220 19.76 29.53 -8.31
CA SER A 220 18.32 29.30 -8.37
C SER A 220 17.62 29.93 -7.16
N SER A 221 16.31 30.15 -7.27
CA SER A 221 15.51 30.73 -6.18
C SER A 221 15.31 29.70 -5.07
N SER A 222 16.08 29.80 -3.99
CA SER A 222 16.05 28.87 -2.86
C SER A 222 16.22 29.60 -1.52
N PRO A 223 15.61 29.09 -0.43
CA PRO A 223 15.83 29.63 0.91
C PRO A 223 17.27 29.37 1.36
N ILE A 224 17.93 30.39 1.90
CA ILE A 224 19.27 30.25 2.48
C ILE A 224 19.18 29.80 3.93
N LYS A 225 20.10 28.92 4.35
CA LYS A 225 20.10 28.29 5.69
C LYS A 225 21.38 28.53 6.47
N GLN A 226 22.52 28.41 5.80
CA GLN A 226 23.82 28.57 6.43
C GLN A 226 24.86 29.10 5.45
N ALA A 227 25.92 29.71 5.99
CA ALA A 227 27.17 29.97 5.32
C ALA A 227 28.31 29.25 6.05
N GLN A 228 29.36 28.85 5.32
CA GLN A 228 30.54 28.21 5.91
C GLN A 228 31.78 29.06 5.63
N PHE A 229 32.62 29.21 6.66
CA PHE A 229 33.85 29.98 6.58
C PHE A 229 35.04 29.09 6.91
N TYR A 230 36.06 29.11 6.07
CA TYR A 230 37.34 28.45 6.35
C TYR A 230 38.22 29.41 7.16
N ILE A 231 38.23 29.25 8.49
CA ILE A 231 38.76 30.25 9.41
C ILE A 231 39.49 29.61 10.59
N LYS A 232 40.45 30.36 11.16
CA LYS A 232 41.06 30.11 12.47
C LYS A 232 40.96 31.34 13.37
N LYS A 233 41.06 31.15 14.68
CA LYS A 233 41.16 32.24 15.65
C LYS A 233 42.59 32.39 16.18
N THR A 234 42.93 33.60 16.57
CA THR A 234 44.13 33.92 17.35
C THR A 234 43.69 34.66 18.61
N GLY A 235 44.16 34.22 19.78
CA GLY A 235 43.68 34.74 21.06
C GLY A 235 42.25 34.30 21.39
N ASN A 236 41.52 35.15 22.11
CA ASN A 236 40.17 34.90 22.61
C ASN A 236 39.15 35.91 22.04
N PRO A 237 38.80 35.83 20.75
CA PRO A 237 37.79 36.72 20.17
C PRO A 237 36.39 36.42 20.73
N SER A 238 35.51 37.42 20.72
CA SER A 238 34.06 37.27 20.95
C SER A 238 33.34 36.72 19.71
N ASN A 239 32.06 36.35 19.84
CA ASN A 239 31.22 35.95 18.69
C ASN A 239 31.13 37.08 17.66
N ALA A 240 31.05 36.74 16.38
CA ALA A 240 30.87 37.72 15.29
C ALA A 240 29.47 37.60 14.67
N THR A 241 28.94 38.72 14.18
CA THR A 241 27.67 38.72 13.46
C THR A 241 27.94 38.48 11.98
N VAL A 242 27.22 37.55 11.37
CA VAL A 242 27.26 37.30 9.93
C VAL A 242 25.97 37.83 9.33
N ARG A 243 26.06 38.62 8.27
CA ARG A 243 24.92 39.26 7.62
C ARG A 243 24.93 38.93 6.14
N ILE A 244 23.74 38.73 5.58
CA ILE A 244 23.54 38.83 4.13
C ILE A 244 22.87 40.18 3.87
N THR A 245 23.47 41.01 3.03
CA THR A 245 22.93 42.32 2.68
C THR A 245 22.75 42.48 1.17
N THR A 246 21.91 43.42 0.75
CA THR A 246 21.77 43.75 -0.68
C THR A 246 22.97 44.54 -1.17
N ASP A 247 23.27 44.48 -2.46
CA ASP A 247 24.25 45.37 -3.09
C ASP A 247 23.81 46.85 -3.08
N ASN A 248 24.78 47.75 -2.98
CA ASN A 248 24.65 49.18 -3.21
C ASN A 248 25.80 49.67 -4.09
N SER A 249 25.68 49.48 -5.40
CA SER A 249 26.66 49.93 -6.40
C SER A 249 28.04 49.30 -6.23
N GLY A 250 28.08 47.98 -6.01
CA GLY A 250 29.33 47.22 -5.85
C GLY A 250 29.90 47.27 -4.43
N SER A 251 29.06 47.48 -3.42
CA SER A 251 29.43 47.45 -2.00
C SER A 251 28.25 46.95 -1.15
N PRO A 252 28.50 46.31 0.01
CA PRO A 252 27.43 45.91 0.91
C PRO A 252 26.58 47.10 1.34
N SER A 253 25.26 46.99 1.21
CA SER A 253 24.33 47.99 1.74
C SER A 253 24.06 47.80 3.24
N HIS A 254 23.38 48.77 3.85
CA HIS A 254 22.86 48.65 5.22
C HIS A 254 21.57 47.80 5.32
N ASN A 255 20.98 47.41 4.18
CA ASN A 255 19.76 46.60 4.14
C ASN A 255 20.13 45.13 4.34
N THR A 256 19.84 44.61 5.54
CA THR A 256 20.10 43.21 5.89
C THR A 256 18.90 42.35 5.56
N ILE A 257 19.17 41.25 4.85
CA ILE A 257 18.20 40.24 4.48
C ILE A 257 18.05 39.24 5.61
N THR A 258 19.17 38.70 6.09
CA THR A 258 19.18 37.75 7.20
C THR A 258 20.48 37.87 8.00
N THR A 259 20.43 37.43 9.25
CA THR A 259 21.57 37.46 10.19
C THR A 259 21.84 36.08 10.76
N GLY A 260 23.10 35.79 11.01
CA GLY A 260 23.58 34.60 11.70
C GLY A 260 24.70 34.96 12.66
N THR A 261 25.12 33.99 13.48
CA THR A 261 26.21 34.19 14.44
C THR A 261 27.36 33.23 14.13
N LEU A 262 28.57 33.78 14.03
CA LEU A 262 29.80 32.99 14.03
C LEU A 262 30.29 32.85 15.47
N ILE A 263 30.16 31.65 16.02
CA ILE A 263 30.43 31.37 17.43
C ILE A 263 31.93 31.18 17.65
N ALA A 264 32.55 32.01 18.48
CA ALA A 264 34.00 32.00 18.70
C ALA A 264 34.52 30.70 19.34
N SER A 265 33.67 30.00 20.09
CA SER A 265 34.02 28.69 20.66
C SER A 265 34.12 27.58 19.60
N GLN A 266 33.45 27.72 18.46
CA GLN A 266 33.50 26.76 17.35
C GLN A 266 34.70 26.99 16.43
N VAL A 267 35.30 28.19 16.45
CA VAL A 267 36.52 28.49 15.70
C VAL A 267 37.74 27.98 16.48
N THR A 268 38.61 27.22 15.83
CA THR A 268 39.83 26.65 16.45
C THR A 268 41.08 27.46 16.14
N GLY A 269 42.22 27.14 16.78
CA GLY A 269 43.52 27.77 16.46
C GLY A 269 44.10 27.35 15.10
N SER A 270 43.52 26.34 14.47
CA SER A 270 43.85 25.84 13.13
C SER A 270 42.73 26.19 12.16
N TYR A 271 43.04 26.26 10.86
CA TYR A 271 42.00 26.52 9.86
C TYR A 271 41.04 25.34 9.77
N SER A 272 39.75 25.62 9.95
CA SER A 272 38.66 24.66 9.82
C SER A 272 37.43 25.33 9.23
N LEU A 273 36.54 24.54 8.64
CA LEU A 273 35.22 25.03 8.25
C LEU A 273 34.37 25.25 9.50
N VAL A 274 33.80 26.44 9.63
CA VAL A 274 32.91 26.83 10.71
C VAL A 274 31.61 27.34 10.11
N ASN A 275 30.48 26.86 10.64
CA ASN A 275 29.16 27.20 10.14
C ASN A 275 28.64 28.46 10.84
N ALA A 276 27.99 29.34 10.07
CA ALA A 276 27.11 30.37 10.59
C ALA A 276 25.70 30.06 10.07
N VAL A 277 24.80 29.70 10.98
CA VAL A 277 23.39 29.43 10.67
C VAL A 277 22.62 30.74 10.72
N PHE A 278 21.74 30.95 9.74
CA PHE A 278 20.91 32.14 9.66
C PHE A 278 19.60 31.94 10.45
N SER A 279 19.13 33.00 11.11
CA SER A 279 17.90 32.99 11.92
C SER A 279 16.65 32.88 11.04
N ASP A 280 16.67 33.53 9.88
CA ASP A 280 15.55 33.58 8.94
C ASP A 280 15.89 32.88 7.62
N ASN A 281 14.92 32.15 7.07
CA ASN A 281 15.07 31.35 5.86
C ASN A 281 14.66 32.13 4.61
N GLU A 282 15.28 33.29 4.42
CA GLU A 282 14.96 34.18 3.31
C GLU A 282 15.27 33.55 1.95
N ILE A 283 14.38 33.79 0.98
CA ILE A 283 14.54 33.28 -0.38
C ILE A 283 15.38 34.29 -1.17
N LEU A 284 16.55 33.84 -1.63
CA LEU A 284 17.39 34.63 -2.51
C LEU A 284 17.03 34.32 -3.96
N SER A 285 17.02 35.35 -4.81
CA SER A 285 16.68 35.22 -6.24
C SER A 285 17.94 35.28 -7.11
N PRO A 286 17.99 34.54 -8.22
CA PRO A 286 19.14 34.57 -9.13
C PRO A 286 19.26 35.95 -9.80
N SER A 287 20.46 36.25 -10.33
CA SER A 287 20.79 37.54 -10.99
C SER A 287 20.69 38.78 -10.11
N ILE A 288 20.76 38.61 -8.78
CA ILE A 288 20.88 39.71 -7.81
C ILE A 288 22.20 39.53 -7.06
N ASP A 289 22.98 40.62 -6.95
CA ASP A 289 24.19 40.65 -6.15
C ASP A 289 23.85 40.79 -4.65
N TYR A 290 24.29 39.79 -3.89
CA TYR A 290 24.21 39.77 -2.43
C TYR A 290 25.60 39.82 -1.83
N TRP A 291 25.70 40.35 -0.61
CA TRP A 291 26.96 40.42 0.12
C TRP A 291 26.88 39.61 1.40
N LEU A 292 27.81 38.67 1.56
CA LEU A 292 28.04 37.96 2.81
C LEU A 292 29.08 38.74 3.62
N VAL A 293 28.66 39.30 4.75
CA VAL A 293 29.48 40.18 5.60
C VAL A 293 29.71 39.54 6.96
N ILE A 294 30.96 39.47 7.40
CA ILE A 294 31.31 39.24 8.80
C ILE A 294 31.52 40.62 9.43
N ASP A 295 30.55 41.02 10.23
CA ASP A 295 30.50 42.30 10.91
C ASP A 295 31.33 42.22 12.20
N SER A 296 32.34 43.08 12.27
CA SER A 296 33.20 43.28 13.41
C SER A 296 32.52 44.26 14.38
N SER A 297 31.42 43.79 14.98
CA SER A 297 30.66 44.49 16.01
C SER A 297 31.61 45.29 16.92
N SER A 298 31.64 46.60 16.73
CA SER A 298 32.40 47.54 17.56
C SER A 298 31.50 47.96 18.70
#